data_AF-Q939H2-F1
#
_entry.id   AF-Q939H2-F1
#
_cell.length_a   1.000
_cell.length_b   1.000
_cell.length_c   1.000
_cell.angle_alpha   90.00
_cell.angle_beta   90.00
_cell.angle_gamma   90.00
#
_symmetry.space_group_name_H-M   'P 1'
#
loop_
_entity.id
_entity.type
_entity.pdbx_description
1 polymer ?
#
loop_
_entity_poly.entity_id
_entity_poly.type
_entity_poly.pdbx_seq_one_letter_code
_entity_poly.pdbx_strand_id
1 'polypeptide(L)' 'IDGSVFIDSTSVQPGDKVRVRVVDADEYDLWAELV' A
#
# COMPACT_ATOMS: atom_id res chain seq x y z
N ILE A 1 -1.99 -9.96 14.30
CA ILE A 1 -2.14 -8.63 13.69
C ILE A 1 -0.78 -8.30 13.15
N ASP A 2 -0.75 -7.84 11.90
CA ASP A 2 0.47 -7.62 11.10
C ASP A 2 0.61 -6.13 10.76
N GLY A 3 1.66 -5.74 10.03
CA GLY A 3 1.93 -4.37 9.61
C GLY A 3 0.97 -3.82 8.54
N SER A 4 1.12 -2.53 8.24
CA SER A 4 0.31 -1.78 7.28
C SER A 4 1.00 -1.63 5.93
N VAL A 5 0.22 -1.29 4.91
CA VAL A 5 0.72 -0.94 3.58
C VAL A 5 0.24 0.46 3.23
N PHE A 6 1.17 1.37 2.94
CA PHE A 6 0.90 2.75 2.59
C PHE A 6 1.04 2.97 1.08
N ILE A 7 0.06 3.66 0.50
CA ILE A 7 0.02 4.02 -0.93
C ILE A 7 -0.33 5.50 -1.00
N ASP A 8 0.47 6.30 -1.71
CA ASP A 8 0.19 7.72 -1.95
C ASP A 8 -0.77 7.88 -3.13
N SER A 9 -2.08 7.85 -2.86
CA SER A 9 -3.11 8.01 -3.89
C SER A 9 -4.41 8.59 -3.35
N THR A 10 -5.05 9.44 -4.14
CA THR A 10 -6.39 9.99 -3.88
C THR A 10 -7.47 9.40 -4.79
N SER A 11 -7.13 8.41 -5.63
CA SER A 11 -8.03 7.86 -6.67
C SER A 11 -8.74 6.57 -6.29
N VAL A 12 -8.53 6.06 -5.07
CA VAL A 12 -9.10 4.80 -4.56
C VAL A 12 -10.13 5.06 -3.46
N GLN A 13 -11.04 4.10 -3.28
CA GLN A 13 -12.07 4.13 -2.24
C GLN A 13 -11.93 2.93 -1.28
N PRO A 14 -12.39 3.05 -0.02
CA PRO A 14 -12.41 1.91 0.89
C PRO A 14 -13.19 0.72 0.31
N GLY A 15 -12.57 -0.46 0.31
CA GLY A 15 -13.13 -1.69 -0.25
C GLY A 15 -12.60 -2.08 -1.63
N ASP A 16 -11.92 -1.16 -2.32
CA ASP A 16 -11.27 -1.46 -3.59
C ASP A 16 -10.16 -2.51 -3.44
N LYS A 17 -10.10 -3.46 -4.39
CA LYS A 17 -8.97 -4.38 -4.53
C LYS A 17 -8.05 -3.86 -5.62
N VAL A 18 -6.89 -3.37 -5.22
CA VAL A 18 -5.89 -2.81 -6.13
C VAL A 18 -4.65 -3.70 -6.20
N ARG A 19 -3.94 -3.66 -7.33
CA ARG A 19 -2.58 -4.20 -7.45
C ARG A 19 -1.60 -3.06 -7.22
N VAL A 20 -0.58 -3.35 -6.42
CA VAL A 20 0.50 -2.41 -6.12
C VAL A 20 1.84 -3.12 -6.24
N ARG A 21 2.87 -2.32 -6.45
CA ARG A 21 4.26 -2.75 -6.37
C ARG A 21 4.88 -2.16 -5.11
N VAL A 22 5.40 -3.02 -4.24
CA VAL A 22 6.17 -2.59 -3.06
C VAL A 22 7.49 -1.96 -3.52
N VAL A 23 7.81 -0.81 -2.94
CA VAL A 23 9.03 -0.03 -3.27
C VAL A 23 9.94 0.16 -2.07
N ASP A 24 9.42 0.11 -0.84
CA ASP A 24 10.21 0.22 0.39
C ASP A 24 9.57 -0.56 1.55
N ALA A 25 10.37 -0.88 2.58
CA ALA A 25 9.95 -1.61 3.76
C ALA A 25 10.79 -1.24 4.98
N ASP A 26 10.12 -0.94 6.10
CA ASP A 26 10.73 -0.66 7.41
C ASP A 26 9.78 -1.01 8.56
N GLU A 27 10.30 -1.40 9.71
CA GLU A 27 9.52 -1.74 10.94
C GLU A 27 8.23 -2.57 10.69
N TYR A 28 8.28 -3.55 9.78
CA TYR A 28 7.15 -4.42 9.37
C TYR A 28 6.06 -3.76 8.52
N ASP A 29 6.20 -2.47 8.21
CA ASP A 29 5.33 -1.72 7.30
C ASP A 29 5.92 -1.66 5.88
N LEU A 30 5.04 -1.49 4.90
CA LEU A 30 5.39 -1.43 3.48
C LEU A 30 4.92 -0.13 2.84
N TRP A 31 5.70 0.37 1.89
CA TRP A 31 5.32 1.46 0.99
C TRP A 31 5.22 0.94 -0.44
N ALA A 32 4.19 1.35 -1.16
CA ALA A 32 3.89 0.81 -2.47
C ALA A 32 3.30 1.85 -3.43
N GLU A 33 3.47 1.59 -4.73
CA GLU A 33 2.94 2.40 -5.83
C GLU A 33 1.89 1.60 -6.62
N LEU A 34 0.87 2.28 -7.16
CA LEU A 34 -0.15 1.66 -8.02
C LEU A 34 0.46 1.19 -9.34
N VAL A 35 -0.06 0.07 -9.87
CA VAL A 35 0.32 -0.51 -11.18
C VAL A 35 -0.77 -0.25 -12.22
#